data_AF-U6DSY8-F1
#
_entry.id   AF-U6DSY8-F1
#
_cell.length_a   1.000
_cell.length_b   1.000
_cell.length_c   1.000
_cell.angle_alpha   90.00
_cell.angle_beta   90.00
_cell.angle_gamma   90.00
#
_symmetry.space_group_name_H-M   'P 1'
#
loop_
_entity.id
_entity.type
_entity.pdbx_description
1 polymer ?
#
loop_
_entity_poly.entity_id
_entity_poly.type
_entity_poly.pdbx_seq_one_letter_code
_entity_poly.pdbx_strand_id
1 'polypeptide(L)'
;KLCQYHFSERQIRKRLILSDKGQLDWKKMYFKLVRCYPRKEQYGDTLQLCRHCHILSWKGTDHPCTANNPESCSVSLSPQDFINLFKF
;
A
#
# COMPACT_ATOMS: atom_id res chain seq x y z
N LYS A 1 18.28 -0.13 -12.66
CA LYS A 1 17.61 -1.24 -11.93
C LYS A 1 16.38 -0.78 -11.14
N LEU A 2 16.50 0.15 -10.17
CA LEU A 2 15.34 0.57 -9.34
C LEU A 2 14.14 1.06 -10.17
N CYS A 3 14.34 2.00 -11.11
CA CYS A 3 13.23 2.48 -11.95
C CYS A 3 12.60 1.37 -12.81
N GLN A 4 13.42 0.48 -13.40
CA GLN A 4 12.95 -0.63 -14.25
C GLN A 4 12.18 -1.70 -13.45
N TYR A 5 12.52 -1.88 -12.17
CA TYR A 5 11.78 -2.76 -11.28
C TYR A 5 10.42 -2.18 -10.91
N HIS A 6 10.36 -0.85 -10.70
CA HIS A 6 9.15 -0.22 -10.19
C HIS A 6 8.17 0.29 -11.25
N PHE A 7 8.67 0.58 -12.46
CA PHE A 7 7.94 1.26 -13.53
C PHE A 7 8.19 0.56 -14.87
N SER A 8 7.17 0.55 -15.73
CA SER A 8 7.30 0.07 -17.11
C SER A 8 8.23 0.96 -17.94
N GLU A 9 8.84 0.41 -18.99
CA GLU A 9 9.68 1.20 -19.90
C GLU A 9 8.95 2.41 -20.47
N ARG A 10 7.65 2.27 -20.76
CA ARG A 10 6.82 3.38 -21.26
C ARG A 10 6.73 4.54 -20.26
N GLN A 11 6.59 4.24 -18.97
CA GLN A 11 6.56 5.25 -17.90
C GLN A 11 7.92 5.94 -17.75
N ILE A 12 9.01 5.17 -17.83
CA ILE A 12 10.38 5.69 -17.71
C ILE A 12 10.70 6.61 -18.90
N ARG A 13 10.44 6.18 -20.14
CA ARG A 13 10.73 6.97 -21.35
C ARG A 13 9.95 8.29 -21.39
N LYS A 14 8.68 8.29 -20.96
CA LYS A 14 7.82 9.49 -20.96
C LYS A 14 8.28 10.58 -19.99
N ARG A 15 9.14 10.25 -19.04
CA ARG A 15 9.60 11.15 -17.97
C ARG A 15 11.12 11.22 -17.86
N LEU A 16 11.83 10.81 -18.93
CA LEU A 16 13.28 10.75 -18.94
C LEU A 16 13.88 12.12 -18.62
N ILE A 17 14.69 12.21 -17.56
CA ILE A 17 15.49 13.38 -17.23
C ILE A 17 16.96 13.05 -17.45
N LEU A 18 17.57 13.83 -18.34
CA LEU A 18 19.02 13.88 -18.50
C LEU A 18 19.54 15.10 -17.75
N SER A 19 20.66 14.95 -17.05
CA SER A 19 21.43 16.06 -16.50
C SER A 19 22.03 16.89 -17.64
N ASP A 20 22.40 18.14 -17.36
CA ASP A 20 23.11 19.03 -18.29
C ASP A 20 24.41 18.40 -18.84
N LYS A 21 24.99 17.42 -18.13
CA LYS A 21 26.14 16.62 -18.58
C LYS A 21 25.76 15.39 -19.44
N GLY A 22 24.50 15.28 -19.86
CA GLY A 22 23.96 14.12 -20.58
C GLY A 22 23.80 12.85 -19.73
N GLN A 23 24.09 12.91 -18.42
CA GLN A 23 24.02 11.76 -17.53
C GLN A 23 22.62 11.59 -16.92
N LEU A 24 22.17 10.35 -16.78
CA LEU A 24 20.86 10.06 -16.19
C LEU A 24 20.93 10.17 -14.66
N ASP A 25 20.22 11.16 -14.09
CA ASP A 25 20.04 11.27 -12.64
C ASP A 25 18.92 10.31 -12.19
N TRP A 26 19.31 9.06 -11.93
CA TRP A 26 18.38 7.98 -11.58
C TRP A 26 17.60 8.28 -10.30
N LYS A 27 18.16 9.05 -9.36
CA LYS A 27 17.53 9.36 -8.07
C LYS A 27 16.40 10.37 -8.28
N LYS A 28 16.66 11.48 -8.99
CA LYS A 28 15.59 12.43 -9.38
C LYS A 28 14.54 11.77 -10.26
N MET A 29 14.97 10.93 -11.20
CA MET A 29 14.06 10.15 -12.04
C MET A 29 13.11 9.30 -11.20
N TYR A 30 13.64 8.54 -10.24
CA TYR A 30 12.86 7.65 -9.40
C TYR A 30 11.80 8.41 -8.60
N PHE A 31 12.18 9.48 -7.89
CA PHE A 31 11.22 10.27 -7.11
C PHE A 31 10.14 10.92 -7.98
N LYS A 32 10.49 11.39 -9.18
CA LYS A 32 9.50 11.93 -10.12
C LYS A 32 8.54 10.85 -10.60
N LEU A 33 9.04 9.66 -10.92
CA LEU A 33 8.21 8.52 -11.33
C LEU A 33 7.28 8.07 -10.19
N VAL A 34 7.76 8.00 -8.95
CA VAL A 34 6.93 7.69 -7.76
C VAL A 34 5.79 8.70 -7.62
N ARG A 35 6.06 10.00 -7.83
CA ARG A 35 5.02 11.04 -7.75
C ARG A 35 4.04 11.02 -8.93
N CYS A 36 4.50 10.72 -10.14
CA CYS A 36 3.65 10.67 -11.33
C CYS A 36 2.85 9.37 -11.46
N TYR A 37 3.36 8.29 -10.88
CA TYR A 37 2.77 6.96 -10.90
C TYR A 37 2.72 6.43 -9.47
N PRO A 38 1.90 7.07 -8.60
CA PRO A 38 1.76 6.62 -7.23
C PRO A 38 1.28 5.18 -7.26
N ARG A 39 2.01 4.29 -6.58
CA ARG A 39 1.53 2.94 -6.36
C ARG A 39 0.34 3.03 -5.43
N LYS A 40 -0.76 2.36 -5.79
CA LYS A 40 -1.72 1.97 -4.76
C LYS A 40 -0.95 1.06 -3.81
N GLU A 41 -0.89 1.41 -2.54
CA GLU A 41 -0.33 0.53 -1.54
C GLU A 41 -1.07 -0.80 -1.62
N GLN A 42 -0.40 -1.82 -2.14
CA GLN A 42 -0.89 -3.18 -2.12
C GLN A 42 -0.35 -3.79 -0.84
N TYR A 43 -1.06 -3.52 0.26
CA TYR A 43 -0.87 -4.32 1.46
C TYR A 43 -1.30 -5.74 1.10
N GLY A 44 -0.39 -6.69 1.28
CA GLY A 44 -0.50 -8.06 0.74
C GLY A 44 -1.85 -8.71 1.04
N ASP A 45 -2.46 -8.36 2.17
CA ASP A 45 -3.84 -8.66 2.54
C ASP A 45 -4.44 -7.54 3.42
N THR A 46 -5.77 -7.45 3.46
CA THR A 46 -6.49 -6.47 4.30
C THR A 46 -6.72 -7.04 5.70
N LEU A 47 -6.22 -6.38 6.75
CA LEU A 47 -6.60 -6.68 8.13
C LEU A 47 -8.04 -6.24 8.38
N GLN A 48 -8.78 -7.04 9.15
CA GLN A 48 -10.11 -6.71 9.63
C GLN A 48 -10.13 -6.69 11.16
N LEU A 49 -10.82 -5.69 11.70
CA LEU A 49 -11.14 -5.61 13.12
C LEU A 49 -12.60 -5.97 13.31
N CYS A 50 -12.85 -7.01 14.09
CA CYS A 50 -14.19 -7.30 14.58
C CYS A 50 -14.53 -6.35 15.73
N ARG A 51 -15.50 -5.45 15.54
CA ARG A 51 -15.98 -4.51 16.58
C ARG A 51 -16.74 -5.18 17.71
N HIS A 52 -17.19 -6.42 17.52
CA HIS A 52 -17.85 -7.20 18.56
C HIS A 52 -16.83 -7.87 19.48
N CYS A 53 -15.86 -8.59 18.91
CA CYS A 53 -14.89 -9.37 19.68
C CYS A 53 -13.60 -8.60 20.01
N HIS A 54 -13.39 -7.43 19.40
CA HIS A 54 -12.13 -6.66 19.48
C HIS A 54 -10.90 -7.47 19.05
N ILE A 55 -11.06 -8.33 18.04
CA ILE A 55 -10.00 -9.20 17.51
C ILE A 55 -9.62 -8.74 16.09
N LEU A 56 -8.32 -8.78 15.80
CA LEU A 56 -7.76 -8.58 14.48
C LEU A 56 -7.58 -9.92 13.75
N SER A 57 -8.03 -9.98 12.50
CA SER A 57 -7.84 -11.13 11.62
C SER A 57 -7.54 -10.69 10.19
N TRP A 58 -6.93 -11.57 9.39
CA TRP A 58 -6.76 -11.31 7.97
C TRP A 58 -8.10 -11.55 7.25
N LYS A 59 -8.43 -10.70 6.28
CA LYS A 59 -9.63 -10.90 5.46
C LYS A 59 -9.57 -12.28 4.79
N GLY A 60 -10.61 -13.09 4.98
CA GLY A 60 -10.67 -14.47 4.45
C GLY A 60 -10.09 -15.54 5.38
N THR A 61 -9.62 -15.17 6.57
CA THR A 61 -9.40 -16.14 7.66
C THR A 61 -10.67 -16.30 8.48
N ASP A 62 -10.98 -17.53 8.91
CA ASP A 62 -12.17 -17.83 9.71
C ASP A 62 -12.02 -17.24 11.12
N HIS A 63 -12.60 -16.06 11.33
CA HIS A 63 -12.81 -15.50 12.65
C HIS A 63 -14.19 -15.95 13.17
N PRO A 64 -14.27 -16.86 14.16
CA PRO A 64 -15.53 -17.41 14.66
C PRO A 64 -16.25 -16.42 15.58
N CYS A 65 -16.75 -15.33 15.00
CA CYS A 65 -17.51 -14.32 15.72
C CYS A 65 -18.90 -14.88 16.09
N THR A 66 -19.33 -14.69 17.33
CA THR A 66 -20.62 -15.13 17.85
C THR A 66 -21.74 -14.09 17.65
N ALA A 67 -21.48 -13.00 16.93
CA ALA A 67 -22.51 -12.01 16.63
C ALA A 67 -23.61 -12.61 15.75
N ASN A 68 -24.84 -12.11 15.90
CA ASN A 68 -25.95 -12.48 15.02
C ASN A 68 -25.69 -12.16 13.54
N ASN A 69 -24.80 -11.20 13.24
CA ASN A 69 -24.37 -10.88 11.89
C ASN A 69 -22.84 -10.62 11.83
N PRO A 70 -22.01 -11.68 11.76
CA PRO A 70 -20.54 -11.61 11.84
C PRO A 70 -19.89 -10.69 10.79
N GLU A 71 -20.42 -10.67 9.57
CA GLU A 71 -19.88 -9.88 8.47
C GLU A 71 -20.05 -8.38 8.72
N SER A 72 -21.17 -7.99 9.34
CA SER A 72 -21.45 -6.57 9.65
C SER A 72 -20.57 -6.01 10.77
N CYS A 73 -19.98 -6.88 11.60
CA CYS A 73 -19.17 -6.47 12.73
C CYS A 73 -17.71 -6.19 12.35
N SER A 74 -17.28 -6.61 11.15
CA SER A 74 -15.88 -6.56 10.74
C SER A 74 -15.62 -5.33 9.86
N VAL A 75 -14.58 -4.57 10.19
CA VAL A 75 -14.14 -3.41 9.38
C VAL A 75 -12.71 -3.58 8.92
N SER A 76 -12.47 -3.32 7.64
CA SER A 76 -11.12 -3.28 7.08
C SER A 76 -10.31 -2.14 7.70
N LEU A 77 -9.06 -2.39 8.02
CA LEU A 77 -8.15 -1.39 8.55
C LEU A 77 -7.14 -0.96 7.49
N SER A 78 -6.89 0.34 7.40
CA SER A 78 -5.66 0.84 6.78
C SER A 78 -4.48 0.61 7.72
N PRO A 79 -3.23 0.60 7.23
CA PRO A 79 -2.07 0.49 8.11
C PRO A 79 -1.91 1.65 9.07
N GLN A 80 -2.37 2.86 8.70
CA GLN A 80 -2.38 3.96 9.65
C GLN A 80 -3.38 3.70 10.79
N ASP A 81 -4.55 3.13 10.48
CA ASP A 81 -5.53 2.75 11.51
C ASP A 81 -4.98 1.66 12.42
N PHE A 82 -4.30 0.65 11.85
CA PHE A 82 -3.62 -0.39 12.62
C PHE A 82 -2.58 0.20 13.57
N ILE A 83 -1.72 1.11 13.09
CA ILE A 83 -0.71 1.78 13.94
C ILE A 83 -1.40 2.58 15.06
N ASN A 84 -2.52 3.23 14.77
CA ASN A 84 -3.26 4.02 15.75
C ASN A 84 -3.86 3.16 16.88
N LEU A 85 -4.05 1.85 16.68
CA LEU A 85 -4.47 0.94 17.76
C LEU A 85 -3.45 0.80 18.89
N PHE A 86 -2.17 1.12 18.66
CA PHE A 86 -1.11 1.02 19.67
C PHE A 86 -0.68 2.37 20.22
N LYS A 87 -1.26 3.46 19.72
CA LYS A 87 -1.01 4.81 20.22
C LYS A 87 -1.90 5.02 21.45
N PHE A 88 -1.48 4.44 22.56
CA PHE A 88 -1.99 4.70 23.90
C PHE A 88 -0.88 5.34 24.74
#